data_AF-A0A0G4I629-F1
#
_entry.id   AF-A0A0G4I629-F1
#
_cell.length_a   1.000
_cell.length_b   1.000
_cell.length_c   1.000
_cell.angle_alpha   90.00
_cell.angle_beta   90.00
_cell.angle_gamma   90.00
#
_symmetry.space_group_name_H-M   'P 1'
#
loop_
_entity.id
_entity.type
_entity.pdbx_description
1 polymer ?
#
loop_
_entity_poly.entity_id
_entity_poly.type
_entity_poly.pdbx_seq_one_letter_code
_entity_poly.pdbx_strand_id
1 'polypeptide(L)'
;MNADQIRSAYTFLTEKCGFPFPPPKKGDTTWTPPELQLALNVRRVMEEHRGIRNVQFSDSSTLLQAWMPIFVKSVSGILTGFVNTVFYILKKKIASPGLRALSAKFNGMLAAAETGVLRPKVLQVLSEYEQRAKDFCEDVLSWNVGTLQFTSNEHYLTESGGLTKSEEECLEKQSDKARFELEPLLNEAGQVRGFWKVQAKLLPDALQNQVVMIAERAVKGLRGEIDKVSEEALKVVQESAHIAQERERQRQRLEDITRALDIVMSIETLDVPSAGGPALSFGEEETDESAAAADDAEAPDPRGSKRARQSEERSQSSEVAGGGKKPKTKEGKDNEQPGNAQSEAARDEGMGDDEDTLELNVRLPDFEAKATRMQKDGFVESPPFVFQDHRFFLEVYPQGDSHARDGQASVYLCRKDECKGTLHYNVELCNGESTMSDTWDLDESYGWGEENFCSSEALMFAARATERGALEFRVKLSAPKSNREGS
;
A
#
# COMPACT_ATOMS: atom_id res chain seq x y z
N MET A 1 -11.86 -1.04 17.31
CA MET A 1 -12.95 -0.59 16.42
C MET A 1 -13.59 0.66 17.03
N ASN A 2 -13.68 1.78 16.30
CA ASN A 2 -14.36 2.98 16.81
C ASN A 2 -15.88 2.93 16.54
N ALA A 3 -16.65 3.84 17.13
CA ALA A 3 -18.10 3.89 16.98
C ALA A 3 -18.55 4.09 15.51
N ASP A 4 -17.72 4.72 14.67
CA ASP A 4 -18.00 4.92 13.24
C ASP A 4 -17.79 3.65 12.42
N GLN A 5 -16.88 2.75 12.82
CA GLN A 5 -16.72 1.43 12.20
C GLN A 5 -17.87 0.49 12.55
N ILE A 6 -18.44 0.61 13.76
CA ILE A 6 -19.65 -0.13 14.14
C ILE A 6 -20.88 0.45 13.42
N ARG A 7 -20.96 1.78 13.28
CA ARG A 7 -22.03 2.43 12.53
C ARG A 7 -21.93 2.13 11.03
N SER A 8 -20.73 2.10 10.46
CA SER A 8 -20.45 1.68 9.09
C SER A 8 -20.77 0.20 8.88
N ALA A 9 -20.44 -0.69 9.83
CA ALA A 9 -20.85 -2.09 9.78
C ALA A 9 -22.38 -2.24 9.88
N TYR A 10 -23.05 -1.43 10.70
CA TYR A 10 -24.51 -1.43 10.82
C TYR A 10 -25.18 -0.93 9.54
N THR A 11 -24.72 0.18 8.96
CA THR A 11 -25.18 0.72 7.68
C THR A 11 -24.85 -0.25 6.53
N PHE A 12 -23.69 -0.90 6.54
CA PHE A 12 -23.30 -1.92 5.57
C PHE A 12 -24.16 -3.19 5.70
N LEU A 13 -24.50 -3.60 6.92
CA LEU A 13 -25.42 -4.71 7.18
C LEU A 13 -26.85 -4.39 6.70
N THR A 14 -27.33 -3.15 6.88
CA THR A 14 -28.68 -2.75 6.45
C THR A 14 -28.78 -2.38 4.97
N GLU A 15 -27.76 -1.78 4.36
CA GLU A 15 -27.81 -1.25 2.99
C GLU A 15 -27.11 -2.13 1.94
N LYS A 16 -26.00 -2.80 2.29
CA LYS A 16 -25.13 -3.52 1.33
C LYS A 16 -25.23 -5.04 1.45
N CYS A 17 -25.43 -5.58 2.66
CA CYS A 17 -25.50 -7.02 2.89
C CYS A 17 -26.85 -7.65 2.52
N GLY A 18 -27.82 -6.84 2.10
CA GLY A 18 -29.11 -7.33 1.65
C GLY A 18 -29.77 -8.21 2.70
N PHE A 19 -29.99 -7.69 3.92
CA PHE A 19 -31.17 -8.15 4.64
C PHE A 19 -32.33 -8.00 3.66
N PRO A 20 -33.05 -9.09 3.30
CA PRO A 20 -33.93 -9.08 2.15
C PRO A 20 -35.16 -8.26 2.49
N PHE A 21 -35.06 -6.95 2.31
CA PHE A 21 -36.22 -6.09 2.19
C PHE A 21 -36.36 -5.73 0.73
N PRO A 22 -37.47 -6.10 0.08
CA PRO A 22 -37.88 -5.32 -1.07
C PRO A 22 -37.99 -3.87 -0.58
N PRO A 23 -37.36 -2.89 -1.26
CA PRO A 23 -37.62 -1.49 -0.94
C PRO A 23 -39.15 -1.30 -0.98
N PRO A 24 -39.73 -0.53 -0.05
CA PRO A 24 -41.17 -0.29 -0.03
C PRO A 24 -41.61 0.15 -1.42
N LYS A 25 -42.69 -0.47 -1.92
CA LYS A 25 -43.22 -0.13 -3.24
C LYS A 25 -43.45 1.38 -3.26
N LYS A 26 -42.95 2.03 -4.30
CA LYS A 26 -43.03 3.48 -4.50
C LYS A 26 -44.49 3.94 -4.34
N GLY A 27 -44.85 4.48 -3.18
CA GLY A 27 -46.24 4.86 -2.84
C GLY A 27 -46.70 4.55 -1.41
N ASP A 28 -46.04 3.66 -0.67
CA ASP A 28 -46.36 3.43 0.75
C ASP A 28 -45.71 4.51 1.63
N THR A 29 -46.51 5.46 2.12
CA THR A 29 -46.06 6.56 3.00
C THR A 29 -46.10 6.20 4.49
N THR A 30 -46.50 4.99 4.84
CA THR A 30 -46.42 4.50 6.22
C THR A 30 -45.04 3.92 6.46
N TRP A 31 -44.08 4.80 6.78
CA TRP A 31 -42.78 4.38 7.29
C TRP A 31 -43.03 3.66 8.62
N THR A 32 -42.99 2.32 8.61
CA THR A 32 -42.81 1.57 9.84
C THR A 32 -41.48 2.01 10.45
N PRO A 33 -41.45 2.49 11.70
CA PRO A 33 -40.21 2.76 12.40
C PRO A 33 -39.25 1.57 12.27
N PRO A 34 -37.94 1.80 12.07
CA PRO A 34 -36.94 0.74 11.93
C PRO A 34 -37.02 -0.31 13.06
N GLU A 35 -37.39 0.12 14.27
CA GLU A 35 -37.61 -0.73 15.44
C GLU A 35 -38.77 -1.72 15.24
N LEU A 36 -39.89 -1.28 14.65
CA LEU A 36 -41.00 -2.17 14.31
C LEU A 36 -40.60 -3.17 13.21
N GLN A 37 -39.79 -2.74 12.25
CA GLN A 37 -39.29 -3.62 11.21
C GLN A 37 -38.40 -4.73 11.80
N LEU A 38 -37.54 -4.40 12.76
CA LEU A 38 -36.72 -5.39 13.48
C LEU A 38 -37.58 -6.44 14.19
N ALA A 39 -38.62 -6.02 14.93
CA ALA A 39 -39.53 -6.94 15.59
C ALA A 39 -40.24 -7.87 14.60
N LEU A 40 -40.71 -7.34 13.47
CA LEU A 40 -41.35 -8.13 12.41
C LEU A 40 -40.39 -9.13 11.77
N ASN A 41 -39.11 -8.79 11.64
CA ASN A 41 -38.09 -9.70 11.12
C ASN A 41 -37.81 -10.85 12.07
N VAL A 42 -37.67 -10.55 13.36
CA VAL A 42 -37.53 -11.57 14.41
C VAL A 42 -38.70 -12.53 14.33
N ARG A 43 -39.93 -11.99 14.31
CA ARG A 43 -41.14 -12.80 14.17
C ARG A 43 -41.10 -13.68 12.94
N ARG A 44 -40.75 -13.13 11.78
CA ARG A 44 -40.68 -13.87 10.51
C ARG A 44 -39.68 -15.03 10.60
N VAL A 45 -38.47 -14.78 11.10
CA VAL A 45 -37.43 -15.81 11.25
C VAL A 45 -37.91 -16.91 12.20
N MET A 46 -38.50 -16.53 13.34
CA MET A 46 -39.05 -17.48 14.30
C MET A 46 -40.19 -18.31 13.68
N GLU A 47 -41.09 -17.70 12.91
CA GLU A 47 -42.19 -18.38 12.22
C GLU A 47 -41.68 -19.34 11.13
N GLU A 48 -40.70 -18.93 10.32
CA GLU A 48 -40.09 -19.77 9.27
C GLU A 48 -39.37 -21.00 9.86
N HIS A 49 -38.73 -20.86 11.02
CA HIS A 49 -38.00 -21.95 11.68
C HIS A 49 -38.88 -22.80 12.62
N ARG A 50 -40.14 -22.40 12.85
CA ARG A 50 -41.09 -23.09 13.76
C ARG A 50 -41.54 -24.47 13.26
N GLY A 51 -41.13 -24.92 12.06
CA GLY A 51 -41.58 -26.17 11.43
C GLY A 51 -41.89 -27.32 12.41
N ILE A 52 -43.16 -27.78 12.42
CA ILE A 52 -43.77 -28.88 13.18
C ILE A 52 -43.65 -28.82 14.73
N ARG A 53 -42.66 -28.14 15.31
CA ARG A 53 -42.44 -28.13 16.76
C ARG A 53 -43.16 -26.95 17.39
N ASN A 54 -44.12 -27.25 18.26
CA ASN A 54 -44.88 -26.27 19.03
C ASN A 54 -44.05 -25.71 20.21
N VAL A 55 -42.84 -25.22 19.94
CA VAL A 55 -41.95 -24.62 20.93
C VAL A 55 -42.42 -23.18 21.18
N GLN A 56 -42.42 -22.75 22.44
CA GLN A 56 -42.72 -21.36 22.83
C GLN A 56 -41.65 -20.41 22.28
N PHE A 57 -42.02 -19.13 22.10
CA PHE A 57 -41.26 -18.03 21.48
C PHE A 57 -39.96 -17.61 22.23
N SER A 58 -39.23 -18.52 22.87
CA SER A 58 -38.19 -18.16 23.84
C SER A 58 -36.80 -18.71 23.54
N ASP A 59 -36.48 -19.04 22.29
CA ASP A 59 -35.17 -19.58 21.94
C ASP A 59 -34.41 -18.67 20.96
N SER A 60 -33.59 -17.78 21.53
CA SER A 60 -32.68 -16.89 20.80
C SER A 60 -31.70 -17.66 19.91
N SER A 61 -31.46 -18.96 20.14
CA SER A 61 -30.58 -19.77 19.29
C SER A 61 -31.07 -19.86 17.84
N THR A 62 -32.38 -19.87 17.62
CA THR A 62 -32.96 -19.93 16.26
C THR A 62 -32.64 -18.65 15.48
N LEU A 63 -32.76 -17.50 16.14
CA LEU A 63 -32.42 -16.19 15.55
C LEU A 63 -30.91 -16.08 15.29
N LEU A 64 -30.09 -16.52 16.25
CA LEU A 64 -28.65 -16.54 16.10
C LEU A 64 -28.23 -17.43 14.92
N GLN A 65 -28.78 -18.63 14.79
CA GLN A 65 -28.49 -19.52 13.65
C GLN A 65 -28.87 -18.90 12.31
N ALA A 66 -30.03 -18.25 12.23
CA ALA A 66 -30.49 -17.62 10.99
C ALA A 66 -29.65 -16.40 10.58
N TRP A 67 -29.21 -15.58 11.54
CA TRP A 67 -28.51 -14.33 11.23
C TRP A 67 -26.98 -14.43 11.27
N MET A 68 -26.42 -15.47 11.88
CA MET A 68 -24.96 -15.65 11.93
C MET A 68 -24.29 -15.71 10.56
N PRO A 69 -24.84 -16.41 9.54
CA PRO A 69 -24.23 -16.39 8.21
C PRO A 69 -24.14 -14.99 7.61
N ILE A 70 -25.11 -14.12 7.90
CA ILE A 70 -25.11 -12.71 7.45
C ILE A 70 -23.96 -11.97 8.14
N PHE A 71 -23.85 -12.08 9.46
CA PHE A 71 -22.76 -11.48 10.24
C PHE A 71 -21.39 -11.94 9.73
N VAL A 72 -21.21 -13.25 9.55
CA VAL A 72 -19.95 -13.83 9.09
C VAL A 72 -19.58 -13.34 7.70
N LYS A 73 -20.54 -13.27 6.77
CA LYS A 73 -20.32 -12.72 5.43
C LYS A 73 -19.80 -11.28 5.48
N SER A 74 -20.38 -10.44 6.35
CA SER A 74 -19.97 -9.04 6.48
C SER A 74 -18.59 -8.89 7.11
N VAL A 75 -18.26 -9.71 8.11
CA VAL A 75 -16.99 -9.64 8.82
C VAL A 75 -15.84 -10.25 8.02
N SER A 76 -16.10 -11.28 7.20
CA SER A 76 -15.09 -11.95 6.37
C SER A 76 -14.28 -11.00 5.48
N GLY A 77 -14.96 -10.06 4.80
CA GLY A 77 -14.27 -9.07 3.95
C GLY A 77 -13.34 -8.14 4.74
N ILE A 78 -13.77 -7.71 5.93
CA ILE A 78 -12.98 -6.84 6.81
C ILE A 78 -11.72 -7.57 7.28
N LEU A 79 -11.85 -8.82 7.71
CA LEU A 79 -10.74 -9.63 8.20
C LEU A 79 -9.72 -9.96 7.11
N THR A 80 -10.22 -10.33 5.92
CA THR A 80 -9.39 -10.59 4.76
C THR A 80 -8.62 -9.33 4.34
N GLY A 81 -9.29 -8.17 4.35
CA GLY A 81 -8.65 -6.88 4.08
C GLY A 81 -7.55 -6.54 5.08
N PHE A 82 -7.76 -6.84 6.37
CA PHE A 82 -6.72 -6.67 7.40
C PHE A 82 -5.49 -7.56 7.15
N VAL A 83 -5.69 -8.85 6.86
CA VAL A 83 -4.60 -9.79 6.53
C VAL A 83 -3.82 -9.31 5.31
N ASN A 84 -4.53 -8.94 4.23
CA ASN A 84 -3.91 -8.41 3.01
C ASN A 84 -3.05 -7.18 3.31
N THR A 85 -3.56 -6.25 4.13
CA THR A 85 -2.82 -5.03 4.49
C THR A 85 -1.52 -5.35 5.24
N VAL A 86 -1.57 -6.26 6.22
CA VAL A 86 -0.38 -6.68 6.99
C VAL A 86 0.67 -7.30 6.06
N PHE A 87 0.27 -8.25 5.22
CA PHE A 87 1.20 -8.93 4.33
C PHE A 87 1.68 -8.08 3.15
N TYR A 88 0.86 -7.12 2.70
CA TYR A 88 1.30 -6.07 1.77
C TYR A 88 2.45 -5.25 2.36
N ILE A 89 2.32 -4.80 3.61
CA ILE A 89 3.39 -4.07 4.31
C ILE A 89 4.65 -4.93 4.40
N LEU A 90 4.52 -6.19 4.82
CA LEU A 90 5.66 -7.11 4.90
C LEU A 90 6.35 -7.31 3.55
N LYS A 91 5.60 -7.55 2.48
CA LYS A 91 6.14 -7.82 1.13
C LYS A 91 6.74 -6.56 0.49
N LYS A 92 5.97 -5.47 0.43
CA LYS A 92 6.30 -4.28 -0.38
C LYS A 92 7.08 -3.22 0.38
N LYS A 93 6.84 -3.06 1.68
CA LYS A 93 7.50 -2.01 2.50
C LYS A 93 8.71 -2.53 3.28
N ILE A 94 8.79 -3.84 3.55
CA ILE A 94 9.89 -4.41 4.37
C ILE A 94 10.78 -5.34 3.54
N ALA A 95 10.25 -6.45 3.03
CA ALA A 95 11.05 -7.47 2.35
C ALA A 95 11.66 -6.96 1.04
N SER A 96 10.86 -6.34 0.16
CA SER A 96 11.35 -5.85 -1.13
C SER A 96 12.42 -4.76 -0.97
N PRO A 97 12.24 -3.72 -0.13
CA PRO A 97 13.30 -2.73 0.11
C PRO A 97 14.52 -3.32 0.81
N GLY A 98 14.34 -4.26 1.74
CA GLY A 98 15.45 -4.95 2.41
C GLY A 98 16.33 -5.73 1.44
N LEU A 99 15.73 -6.45 0.49
CA LEU A 99 16.44 -7.17 -0.57
C LEU A 99 17.18 -6.22 -1.53
N ARG A 100 16.54 -5.11 -1.93
CA ARG A 100 17.20 -4.08 -2.75
C ARG A 100 18.38 -3.43 -2.02
N ALA A 101 18.22 -3.11 -0.74
CA ALA A 101 19.29 -2.55 0.08
C ALA A 101 20.46 -3.51 0.23
N LEU A 102 20.17 -4.81 0.40
CA LEU A 102 21.19 -5.86 0.39
C LEU A 102 21.93 -5.88 -0.95
N SER A 103 21.22 -5.88 -2.07
CA SER A 103 21.79 -5.87 -3.41
C SER A 103 22.67 -4.64 -3.69
N ALA A 104 22.21 -3.46 -3.29
CA ALA A 104 22.95 -2.21 -3.39
C ALA A 104 24.24 -2.23 -2.57
N LYS A 105 24.23 -2.81 -1.36
CA LYS A 105 25.41 -2.93 -0.49
C LYS A 105 26.55 -3.75 -1.14
N PHE A 106 26.22 -4.67 -2.03
CA PHE A 106 27.19 -5.48 -2.77
C PHE A 106 27.42 -4.94 -4.20
N ASN A 107 27.32 -3.62 -4.40
CA ASN A 107 27.55 -2.95 -5.69
C ASN A 107 26.78 -3.57 -6.86
N GLY A 108 25.58 -4.10 -6.59
CA GLY A 108 24.75 -4.78 -7.59
C GLY A 108 25.22 -6.17 -8.00
N MET A 109 26.29 -6.73 -7.41
CA MET A 109 26.72 -8.12 -7.67
C MET A 109 25.62 -9.14 -7.34
N LEU A 110 24.74 -8.80 -6.40
CA LEU A 110 23.59 -9.63 -6.05
C LEU A 110 22.35 -9.32 -6.87
N ALA A 111 22.34 -8.39 -7.83
CA ALA A 111 21.11 -7.98 -8.51
C ALA A 111 20.43 -9.13 -9.27
N ALA A 112 21.22 -9.98 -9.94
CA ALA A 112 20.71 -11.16 -10.64
C ALA A 112 20.17 -12.21 -9.66
N ALA A 113 20.91 -12.49 -8.57
CA ALA A 113 20.48 -13.40 -7.51
C ALA A 113 19.24 -12.87 -6.75
N GLU A 114 19.18 -11.56 -6.51
CA GLU A 114 18.06 -10.86 -5.89
C GLU A 114 16.79 -11.03 -6.73
N THR A 115 16.86 -10.68 -8.01
CA THR A 115 15.70 -10.66 -8.90
C THR A 115 15.27 -12.07 -9.29
N GLY A 116 16.22 -12.96 -9.56
CA GLY A 116 15.97 -14.30 -10.08
C GLY A 116 15.69 -15.36 -9.02
N VAL A 117 16.24 -15.21 -7.80
CA VAL A 117 16.21 -16.29 -6.79
C VAL A 117 15.64 -15.80 -5.47
N LEU A 118 16.28 -14.82 -4.83
CA LEU A 118 15.95 -14.42 -3.46
C LEU A 118 14.55 -13.78 -3.37
N ARG A 119 14.24 -12.82 -4.25
CA ARG A 119 12.96 -12.09 -4.21
C ARG A 119 11.77 -13.01 -4.48
N PRO A 120 11.73 -13.82 -5.56
CA PRO A 120 10.61 -14.74 -5.78
C PRO A 120 10.42 -15.69 -4.59
N LYS A 121 11.52 -16.20 -4.01
CA LYS A 121 11.43 -17.16 -2.92
C LYS A 121 10.95 -16.54 -1.60
N VAL A 122 11.44 -15.36 -1.26
CA VAL A 122 10.97 -14.60 -0.08
C VAL A 122 9.49 -14.23 -0.24
N LEU A 123 9.08 -13.77 -1.42
CA LEU A 123 7.67 -13.43 -1.69
C LEU A 123 6.76 -14.66 -1.68
N GLN A 124 7.24 -15.82 -2.16
CA GLN A 124 6.54 -17.09 -2.07
C GLN A 124 6.28 -17.45 -0.60
N VAL A 125 7.32 -17.47 0.24
CA VAL A 125 7.20 -17.79 1.67
C VAL A 125 6.21 -16.85 2.35
N LEU A 126 6.31 -15.53 2.12
CA LEU A 126 5.36 -14.57 2.69
C LEU A 126 3.92 -14.80 2.22
N SER A 127 3.72 -15.24 0.97
CA SER A 127 2.39 -15.56 0.43
C SER A 127 1.80 -16.82 1.04
N GLU A 128 2.62 -17.84 1.34
CA GLU A 128 2.17 -19.03 2.06
C GLU A 128 1.70 -18.69 3.49
N TYR A 129 2.42 -17.81 4.19
CA TYR A 129 2.00 -17.33 5.51
C TYR A 129 0.77 -16.43 5.46
N GLU A 130 0.62 -15.62 4.39
CA GLU A 130 -0.58 -14.83 4.16
C GLU A 130 -1.80 -15.74 3.99
N GLN A 131 -1.69 -16.80 3.19
CA GLN A 131 -2.77 -17.76 3.01
C GLN A 131 -3.13 -18.44 4.33
N ARG A 132 -2.14 -18.88 5.12
CA ARG A 132 -2.39 -19.46 6.46
C ARG A 132 -3.12 -18.49 7.40
N ALA A 133 -2.85 -17.19 7.29
CA ALA A 133 -3.57 -16.18 8.06
C ALA A 133 -5.02 -16.02 7.59
N LYS A 134 -5.28 -16.10 6.28
CA LYS A 134 -6.65 -16.11 5.72
C LYS A 134 -7.41 -17.36 6.15
N ASP A 135 -6.80 -18.53 6.01
CA ASP A 135 -7.38 -19.82 6.43
C ASP A 135 -7.75 -19.77 7.92
N PHE A 136 -6.89 -19.19 8.78
CA PHE A 136 -7.20 -19.00 10.19
C PHE A 136 -8.41 -18.08 10.41
N CYS A 137 -8.54 -16.99 9.65
CA CYS A 137 -9.72 -16.12 9.72
C CYS A 137 -10.99 -16.89 9.33
N GLU A 138 -10.93 -17.71 8.28
CA GLU A 138 -12.05 -18.57 7.86
C GLU A 138 -12.41 -19.60 8.92
N ASP A 139 -11.42 -20.25 9.53
CA ASP A 139 -11.62 -21.21 10.63
C ASP A 139 -12.35 -20.55 11.82
N VAL A 140 -11.87 -19.40 12.28
CA VAL A 140 -12.48 -18.66 13.38
C VAL A 140 -13.93 -18.25 13.06
N LEU A 141 -14.19 -17.82 11.82
CA LEU A 141 -15.54 -17.49 11.38
C LEU A 141 -16.44 -18.75 11.31
N SER A 142 -15.90 -19.87 10.85
CA SER A 142 -16.63 -21.14 10.77
C SER A 142 -17.10 -21.63 12.14
N TRP A 143 -16.30 -21.41 13.19
CA TRP A 143 -16.67 -21.76 14.56
C TRP A 143 -17.90 -20.99 15.06
N ASN A 144 -18.12 -19.78 14.53
CA ASN A 144 -19.27 -18.96 14.90
C ASN A 144 -20.56 -19.41 14.17
N VAL A 145 -20.46 -19.98 12.97
CA VAL A 145 -21.61 -20.53 12.21
C VAL A 145 -22.06 -21.90 12.75
N GLY A 146 -21.22 -22.57 13.55
CA GLY A 146 -21.50 -23.90 14.09
C GLY A 146 -22.73 -23.98 14.99
N THR A 147 -23.13 -25.21 15.32
CA THR A 147 -24.30 -25.52 16.16
C THR A 147 -24.17 -25.05 17.61
N LEU A 148 -22.97 -24.67 18.05
CA LEU A 148 -22.67 -24.29 19.43
C LEU A 148 -22.39 -22.78 19.51
N GLN A 149 -23.46 -21.99 19.54
CA GLN A 149 -23.39 -20.55 19.74
C GLN A 149 -23.62 -20.26 21.22
N PHE A 150 -22.55 -20.20 22.00
CA PHE A 150 -22.60 -19.83 23.41
C PHE A 150 -21.56 -18.76 23.74
N THR A 151 -21.87 -17.93 24.73
CA THR A 151 -20.92 -17.01 25.32
C THR A 151 -21.08 -17.02 26.84
N SER A 152 -19.98 -17.01 27.57
CA SER A 152 -19.97 -16.89 29.03
C SER A 152 -19.89 -15.45 29.52
N ASN A 153 -19.95 -14.47 28.60
CA ASN A 153 -19.75 -13.06 28.93
C ASN A 153 -21.08 -12.38 29.29
N GLU A 154 -21.59 -12.68 30.48
CA GLU A 154 -22.85 -12.15 31.00
C GLU A 154 -22.89 -10.62 31.05
N HIS A 155 -21.76 -9.97 31.39
CA HIS A 155 -21.69 -8.52 31.46
C HIS A 155 -22.14 -7.84 30.16
N TYR A 156 -21.57 -8.24 29.01
CA TYR A 156 -21.93 -7.64 27.73
C TYR A 156 -23.34 -8.03 27.26
N LEU A 157 -23.77 -9.25 27.57
CA LEU A 157 -25.15 -9.67 27.30
C LEU A 157 -26.14 -8.81 28.09
N THR A 158 -25.89 -8.54 29.37
CA THR A 158 -26.79 -7.71 30.20
C THR A 158 -26.78 -6.24 29.78
N GLU A 159 -25.61 -5.67 29.47
CA GLU A 159 -25.48 -4.25 29.11
C GLU A 159 -26.10 -3.94 27.74
N SER A 160 -26.05 -4.91 26.82
CA SER A 160 -26.36 -4.69 25.39
C SER A 160 -27.52 -5.54 24.87
N GLY A 161 -28.02 -6.43 25.71
CA GLY A 161 -29.18 -7.28 25.47
C GLY A 161 -30.52 -6.59 25.71
N GLY A 162 -30.51 -5.45 26.40
CA GLY A 162 -31.70 -4.65 26.64
C GLY A 162 -32.22 -3.94 25.39
N LEU A 163 -33.44 -3.41 25.53
CA LEU A 163 -34.02 -2.50 24.56
C LEU A 163 -33.21 -1.21 24.50
N THR A 164 -33.07 -0.64 23.31
CA THR A 164 -32.54 0.72 23.18
C THR A 164 -33.60 1.73 23.64
N LYS A 165 -33.17 2.95 24.00
CA LYS A 165 -34.12 4.02 24.34
C LYS A 165 -35.13 4.30 23.22
N SER A 166 -34.70 4.19 21.95
CA SER A 166 -35.61 4.39 20.81
C SER A 166 -36.64 3.26 20.68
N GLU A 167 -36.25 2.02 21.01
CA GLU A 167 -37.15 0.86 21.07
C GLU A 167 -38.14 0.98 22.23
N GLU A 168 -37.69 1.40 23.41
CA GLU A 168 -38.54 1.68 24.57
C GLU A 168 -39.57 2.78 24.26
N GLU A 169 -39.12 3.92 23.73
CA GLU A 169 -39.98 5.02 23.30
C GLU A 169 -40.94 4.60 22.17
N CYS A 170 -40.52 3.69 21.28
CA CYS A 170 -41.36 3.15 20.22
C CYS A 170 -42.48 2.29 20.82
N LEU A 171 -42.16 1.42 21.78
CA LEU A 171 -43.12 0.56 22.48
C LEU A 171 -44.12 1.34 23.32
N GLU A 172 -43.67 2.42 24.00
CA GLU A 172 -44.55 3.29 24.78
C GLU A 172 -45.62 4.00 23.94
N LYS A 173 -45.35 4.21 22.65
CA LYS A 173 -46.29 4.82 21.69
C LYS A 173 -47.27 3.81 21.09
N GLN A 174 -47.08 2.50 21.31
CA GLN A 174 -47.97 1.46 20.78
C GLN A 174 -49.16 1.20 21.71
N SER A 175 -50.24 0.64 21.14
CA SER A 175 -51.36 0.11 21.95
C SER A 175 -50.89 -1.03 22.87
N ASP A 176 -51.55 -1.24 24.02
CA ASP A 176 -51.22 -2.31 24.97
C ASP A 176 -51.12 -3.69 24.30
N LYS A 177 -52.02 -3.98 23.36
CA LYS A 177 -52.00 -5.23 22.58
C LYS A 177 -50.76 -5.34 21.70
N ALA A 178 -50.43 -4.28 20.97
CA ALA A 178 -49.25 -4.27 20.11
C ALA A 178 -47.96 -4.33 20.94
N ARG A 179 -47.89 -3.62 22.07
CA ARG A 179 -46.78 -3.72 23.01
C ARG A 179 -46.58 -5.15 23.50
N PHE A 180 -47.66 -5.81 23.93
CA PHE A 180 -47.63 -7.21 24.38
C PHE A 180 -47.11 -8.17 23.30
N GLU A 181 -47.43 -7.91 22.02
CA GLU A 181 -46.94 -8.72 20.89
C GLU A 181 -45.48 -8.40 20.50
N LEU A 182 -45.06 -7.14 20.58
CA LEU A 182 -43.77 -6.66 20.07
C LEU A 182 -42.64 -6.74 21.10
N GLU A 183 -42.92 -6.50 22.38
CA GLU A 183 -41.91 -6.44 23.44
C GLU A 183 -41.09 -7.75 23.55
N PRO A 184 -41.68 -8.95 23.52
CA PRO A 184 -40.89 -10.19 23.54
C PRO A 184 -39.96 -10.33 22.33
N LEU A 185 -40.41 -9.93 21.14
CA LEU A 185 -39.62 -10.02 19.90
C LEU A 185 -38.42 -9.06 19.93
N LEU A 186 -38.62 -7.85 20.45
CA LEU A 186 -37.54 -6.89 20.61
C LEU A 186 -36.56 -7.30 21.70
N ASN A 187 -37.02 -7.95 22.78
CA ASN A 187 -36.13 -8.50 23.80
C ASN A 187 -35.24 -9.61 23.23
N GLU A 188 -35.78 -10.50 22.38
CA GLU A 188 -34.99 -11.51 21.67
C GLU A 188 -33.98 -10.87 20.69
N ALA A 189 -34.40 -9.83 19.95
CA ALA A 189 -33.50 -9.05 19.10
C ALA A 189 -32.36 -8.42 19.92
N GLY A 190 -32.70 -7.90 21.10
CA GLY A 190 -31.77 -7.36 22.08
C GLY A 190 -30.72 -8.40 22.46
N GLN A 191 -31.12 -9.60 22.87
CA GLN A 191 -30.19 -10.69 23.22
C GLN A 191 -29.21 -11.00 22.08
N VAL A 192 -29.69 -11.09 20.83
CA VAL A 192 -28.84 -11.33 19.64
C VAL A 192 -27.86 -10.18 19.42
N ARG A 193 -28.31 -8.93 19.56
CA ARG A 193 -27.44 -7.74 19.49
C ARG A 193 -26.39 -7.73 20.60
N GLY A 194 -26.76 -8.14 21.81
CA GLY A 194 -25.82 -8.35 22.92
C GLY A 194 -24.75 -9.37 22.57
N PHE A 195 -25.15 -10.52 22.01
CA PHE A 195 -24.22 -11.54 21.53
C PHE A 195 -23.28 -11.02 20.45
N TRP A 196 -23.78 -10.28 19.46
CA TRP A 196 -22.92 -9.70 18.41
C TRP A 196 -21.95 -8.66 18.94
N LYS A 197 -22.34 -7.86 19.95
CA LYS A 197 -21.40 -6.91 20.58
C LYS A 197 -20.27 -7.65 21.29
N VAL A 198 -20.53 -8.81 21.89
CA VAL A 198 -19.49 -9.69 22.42
C VAL A 198 -18.57 -10.16 21.29
N GLN A 199 -19.12 -10.68 20.20
CA GLN A 199 -18.32 -11.15 19.06
C GLN A 199 -17.49 -10.04 18.43
N ALA A 200 -18.07 -8.85 18.24
CA ALA A 200 -17.38 -7.67 17.72
C ALA A 200 -16.22 -7.20 18.62
N LYS A 201 -16.22 -7.57 19.90
CA LYS A 201 -15.11 -7.31 20.81
C LYS A 201 -14.06 -8.42 20.79
N LEU A 202 -14.49 -9.69 20.83
CA LEU A 202 -13.59 -10.82 20.96
C LEU A 202 -12.88 -11.17 19.64
N LEU A 203 -13.58 -11.08 18.51
CA LEU A 203 -13.03 -11.46 17.21
C LEU A 203 -11.82 -10.60 16.81
N PRO A 204 -11.87 -9.26 16.84
CA PRO A 204 -10.72 -8.44 16.44
C PRO A 204 -9.48 -8.72 17.28
N ASP A 205 -9.62 -8.85 18.60
CA ASP A 205 -8.49 -9.09 19.51
C ASP A 205 -7.84 -10.46 19.25
N ALA A 206 -8.65 -11.51 19.12
CA ALA A 206 -8.16 -12.86 18.84
C ALA A 206 -7.48 -12.94 17.46
N LEU A 207 -8.09 -12.33 16.45
CA LEU A 207 -7.59 -12.35 15.08
C LEU A 207 -6.33 -11.49 14.93
N GLN A 208 -6.32 -10.29 15.49
CA GLN A 208 -5.13 -9.42 15.48
C GLN A 208 -3.95 -10.13 16.12
N ASN A 209 -4.13 -10.72 17.30
CA ASN A 209 -3.07 -11.44 18.00
C ASN A 209 -2.54 -12.61 17.15
N GLN A 210 -3.42 -13.41 16.56
CA GLN A 210 -2.98 -14.56 15.77
C GLN A 210 -2.34 -14.14 14.44
N VAL A 211 -2.91 -13.18 13.71
CA VAL A 211 -2.34 -12.69 12.44
C VAL A 211 -0.96 -12.10 12.69
N VAL A 212 -0.77 -11.34 13.77
CA VAL A 212 0.54 -10.83 14.18
C VAL A 212 1.48 -11.97 14.52
N MET A 213 1.05 -12.99 15.26
CA MET A 213 1.87 -14.17 15.53
C MET A 213 2.28 -14.93 14.25
N ILE A 214 1.37 -15.06 13.27
CA ILE A 214 1.66 -15.68 11.97
C ILE A 214 2.66 -14.83 11.19
N ALA A 215 2.48 -13.51 11.16
CA ALA A 215 3.41 -12.56 10.56
C ALA A 215 4.80 -12.61 11.20
N GLU A 216 4.89 -12.66 12.53
CA GLU A 216 6.17 -12.81 13.23
C GLU A 216 6.86 -14.14 12.89
N ARG A 217 6.09 -15.23 12.83
CA ARG A 217 6.62 -16.54 12.41
C ARG A 217 7.10 -16.51 10.97
N ALA A 218 6.40 -15.80 10.08
CA ALA A 218 6.84 -15.58 8.71
C ALA A 218 8.21 -14.89 8.70
N VAL A 219 8.36 -13.78 9.41
CA VAL A 219 9.63 -13.03 9.50
C VAL A 219 10.76 -13.87 10.11
N LYS A 220 10.48 -14.62 11.19
CA LYS A 220 11.47 -15.52 11.80
C LYS A 220 11.86 -16.67 10.85
N GLY A 221 10.89 -17.20 10.12
CA GLY A 221 11.08 -18.26 9.14
C GLY A 221 11.86 -17.82 7.90
N LEU A 222 11.72 -16.56 7.48
CA LEU A 222 12.45 -16.00 6.34
C LEU A 222 13.96 -16.16 6.46
N ARG A 223 14.52 -16.04 7.67
CA ARG A 223 15.97 -16.23 7.87
C ARG A 223 16.41 -17.62 7.43
N GLY A 224 15.72 -18.65 7.91
CA GLY A 224 16.05 -20.04 7.55
C GLY A 224 15.86 -20.33 6.07
N GLU A 225 14.86 -19.71 5.44
CA GLU A 225 14.65 -19.84 3.99
C GLU A 225 15.71 -19.09 3.18
N ILE A 226 16.11 -17.89 3.59
CA ILE A 226 17.22 -17.16 2.96
C ILE A 226 18.52 -17.96 3.06
N ASP A 227 18.80 -18.56 4.22
CA ASP A 227 20.00 -19.38 4.42
C ASP A 227 20.02 -20.58 3.47
N LYS A 228 18.88 -21.28 3.29
CA LYS A 228 18.76 -22.40 2.33
C LYS A 228 18.96 -21.95 0.88
N VAL A 229 18.37 -20.81 0.53
CA VAL A 229 18.34 -20.30 -0.84
C VAL A 229 19.66 -19.60 -1.20
N SER A 230 20.49 -19.27 -0.20
CA SER A 230 21.78 -18.63 -0.40
C SER A 230 22.71 -19.45 -1.29
N GLU A 231 22.71 -20.78 -1.19
CA GLU A 231 23.53 -21.66 -2.04
C GLU A 231 23.09 -21.60 -3.51
N GLU A 232 21.78 -21.51 -3.77
CA GLU A 232 21.23 -21.34 -5.12
C GLU A 232 21.53 -19.94 -5.65
N ALA A 233 21.35 -18.93 -4.81
CA ALA A 233 21.65 -17.54 -5.14
C ALA A 233 23.13 -17.37 -5.52
N LEU A 234 24.06 -17.98 -4.77
CA LEU A 234 25.51 -17.93 -5.03
C LEU A 234 25.89 -18.48 -6.41
N LYS A 235 25.15 -19.44 -6.96
CA LYS A 235 25.39 -19.96 -8.33
C LYS A 235 25.05 -18.93 -9.42
N VAL A 236 24.18 -17.98 -9.10
CA VAL A 236 23.71 -16.93 -10.01
C VAL A 236 24.45 -15.62 -9.77
N VAL A 237 25.18 -15.49 -8.65
CA VAL A 237 26.05 -14.34 -8.40
C VAL A 237 27.17 -14.33 -9.43
N GLN A 238 27.06 -13.40 -10.37
CA GLN A 238 28.12 -13.09 -11.30
C GLN A 238 28.71 -11.74 -10.91
N GLU A 239 30.03 -11.69 -10.90
CA GLU A 239 30.73 -10.43 -10.76
C GLU A 239 30.42 -9.54 -11.97
N SER A 240 30.11 -8.28 -11.72
CA SER A 240 29.81 -7.37 -12.83
C SER A 240 31.05 -7.20 -13.70
N ALA A 241 30.86 -7.11 -15.02
CA ALA A 241 31.97 -6.98 -15.97
C ALA A 241 32.90 -5.81 -15.63
N HIS A 242 32.33 -4.69 -15.16
CA HIS A 242 33.10 -3.54 -14.70
C HIS A 242 33.95 -3.85 -13.44
N ILE A 243 33.40 -4.54 -12.44
CA ILE A 243 34.17 -4.91 -11.23
C ILE A 243 35.27 -5.91 -11.60
N ALA A 244 34.95 -6.91 -12.43
CA ALA A 244 35.94 -7.86 -12.92
C ALA A 244 37.08 -7.15 -13.68
N GLN A 245 36.76 -6.16 -14.52
CA GLN A 245 37.73 -5.35 -15.26
C GLN A 245 38.57 -4.45 -14.34
N GLU A 246 37.96 -3.78 -13.35
CA GLU A 246 38.71 -2.95 -12.40
C GLU A 246 39.64 -3.78 -11.52
N ARG A 247 39.20 -4.97 -11.08
CA ARG A 247 40.06 -5.91 -10.35
C ARG A 247 41.25 -6.37 -11.20
N GLU A 248 41.02 -6.67 -12.47
CA GLU A 248 42.11 -7.02 -13.38
C GLU A 248 43.08 -5.85 -13.58
N ARG A 249 42.56 -4.62 -13.71
CA ARG A 249 43.39 -3.40 -13.78
C ARG A 249 44.23 -3.20 -12.52
N GLN A 250 43.65 -3.42 -11.35
CA GLN A 250 44.35 -3.31 -10.07
C GLN A 250 45.41 -4.39 -9.92
N ARG A 251 45.10 -5.62 -10.34
CA ARG A 251 46.05 -6.74 -10.37
C ARG A 251 47.24 -6.40 -11.28
N GLN A 252 46.99 -5.93 -12.50
CA GLN A 252 48.04 -5.52 -13.43
C GLN A 252 48.93 -4.42 -12.82
N ARG A 253 48.32 -3.40 -12.20
CA ARG A 253 49.05 -2.33 -11.52
C ARG A 253 49.92 -2.85 -10.38
N LEU A 254 49.45 -3.86 -9.65
CA LEU A 254 50.19 -4.46 -8.54
C LEU A 254 51.38 -5.28 -9.07
N GLU A 255 51.19 -6.05 -10.14
CA GLU A 255 52.27 -6.75 -10.84
C GLU A 255 53.35 -5.78 -11.35
N ASP A 256 52.94 -4.64 -11.90
CA ASP A 256 53.86 -3.59 -12.37
C ASP A 256 54.66 -2.96 -11.22
N ILE A 257 54.02 -2.72 -10.06
CA ILE A 257 54.68 -2.23 -8.84
C ILE A 257 55.68 -3.26 -8.33
N THR A 258 55.30 -4.54 -8.25
CA THR A 258 56.19 -5.62 -7.82
C THR A 258 57.41 -5.73 -8.74
N ARG A 259 57.21 -5.68 -10.07
CA ARG A 259 58.31 -5.68 -11.03
C ARG A 259 59.24 -4.49 -10.87
N ALA A 260 58.69 -3.30 -10.59
CA ALA A 260 59.50 -2.11 -10.35
C ALA A 260 60.33 -2.24 -9.05
N LEU A 261 59.76 -2.82 -7.99
CA LEU A 261 60.48 -3.10 -6.75
C LEU A 261 61.61 -4.10 -6.97
N ASP A 262 61.40 -5.17 -7.74
CA ASP A 262 62.45 -6.14 -8.07
C ASP A 262 63.62 -5.48 -8.82
N ILE A 263 63.35 -4.53 -9.71
CA ILE A 263 64.38 -3.74 -10.40
C ILE A 263 65.17 -2.90 -9.40
N VAL A 264 64.49 -2.20 -8.49
CA VAL A 264 65.15 -1.37 -7.47
C VAL A 264 66.03 -2.20 -6.54
N MET A 265 65.54 -3.36 -6.08
CA MET A 265 66.32 -4.29 -5.25
C MET A 265 67.52 -4.87 -6.00
N SER A 266 67.40 -5.10 -7.30
CA SER A 266 68.53 -5.54 -8.14
C SER A 266 69.62 -4.46 -8.26
N ILE A 267 69.25 -3.18 -8.20
CA ILE A 267 70.21 -2.07 -8.21
C ILE A 267 71.01 -1.99 -6.91
N GLU A 268 70.41 -2.30 -5.74
CA GLU A 268 71.15 -2.35 -4.47
C GLU A 268 72.18 -3.48 -4.42
N THR A 269 72.00 -4.55 -5.19
CA THR A 269 72.98 -5.65 -5.30
C THR A 269 74.11 -5.41 -6.31
N LEU A 270 74.03 -4.33 -7.10
CA LEU A 270 75.17 -3.89 -7.88
C LEU A 270 76.17 -3.28 -6.89
N ASP A 271 77.18 -4.08 -6.51
CA ASP A 271 78.37 -3.62 -5.78
C ASP A 271 78.87 -2.35 -6.44
N VAL A 272 78.51 -1.20 -5.86
CA VAL A 272 79.12 0.06 -6.19
C VAL A 272 80.58 -0.15 -5.81
N PRO A 273 81.52 -0.20 -6.76
CA PRO A 273 82.91 -0.31 -6.40
C PRO A 273 83.17 0.88 -5.48
N SER A 274 83.59 0.58 -4.26
CA SER A 274 84.02 1.54 -3.25
C SER A 274 85.16 2.35 -3.85
N ALA A 275 84.82 3.33 -4.68
CA ALA A 275 85.72 4.32 -5.20
C ALA A 275 86.15 5.09 -3.96
N GLY A 276 87.42 4.92 -3.60
CA GLY A 276 88.08 5.69 -2.56
C GLY A 276 87.97 7.18 -2.89
N GLY A 277 86.85 7.77 -2.48
CA GLY A 277 86.65 9.19 -2.38
C GLY A 277 87.28 9.68 -1.09
N PRO A 278 87.87 10.88 -1.09
CA PRO A 278 88.66 11.40 0.02
C PRO A 278 87.81 11.51 1.28
N ALA A 279 88.41 11.11 2.40
CA ALA A 279 87.91 11.34 3.74
C ALA A 279 87.59 12.83 3.93
N LEU A 280 86.30 13.18 3.88
CA LEU A 280 85.82 14.42 4.46
C LEU A 280 85.56 14.13 5.93
N SER A 281 86.51 14.54 6.77
CA SER A 281 86.32 14.66 8.21
C SER A 281 85.21 15.68 8.46
N PHE A 282 83.99 15.21 8.68
CA PHE A 282 82.99 16.00 9.37
C PHE A 282 83.26 15.88 10.87
N GLY A 283 83.48 17.04 11.49
CA GLY A 283 83.83 17.18 12.87
C GLY A 283 82.79 16.57 13.80
N GLU A 284 83.32 16.05 14.90
CA GLU A 284 82.60 15.82 16.14
C GLU A 284 81.85 17.10 16.51
N GLU A 285 80.52 17.04 16.54
CA GLU A 285 79.73 17.94 17.36
C GLU A 285 78.95 17.05 18.33
N GLU A 286 79.50 16.96 19.54
CA GLU A 286 78.82 16.52 20.74
C GLU A 286 77.49 17.28 20.85
N THR A 287 76.37 16.57 20.98
CA THR A 287 75.33 17.01 21.90
C THR A 287 74.75 15.79 22.62
N ASP A 288 74.93 15.88 23.92
CA ASP A 288 74.46 15.06 25.02
C ASP A 288 72.94 14.84 25.08
N GLU A 289 72.60 13.78 25.84
CA GLU A 289 71.43 13.66 26.75
C GLU A 289 70.02 13.83 26.16
N SER A 290 69.02 12.99 26.40
CA SER A 290 68.65 12.11 27.53
C SER A 290 67.39 11.35 27.06
N ALA A 291 67.31 10.02 27.19
CA ALA A 291 66.70 9.30 28.30
C ALA A 291 65.27 9.72 28.71
N ALA A 292 64.29 8.86 28.39
CA ALA A 292 63.12 8.41 29.19
C ALA A 292 62.00 7.97 28.21
N ALA A 293 61.69 6.68 28.02
CA ALA A 293 61.02 5.76 28.95
C ALA A 293 59.64 6.23 29.43
N ALA A 294 58.60 5.47 29.04
CA ALA A 294 57.29 5.22 29.65
C ALA A 294 56.18 5.36 28.59
N ASP A 295 55.53 4.26 28.19
CA ASP A 295 54.42 3.56 28.87
C ASP A 295 53.06 4.28 28.80
N ASP A 296 52.05 3.45 28.57
CA ASP A 296 50.60 3.68 28.70
C ASP A 296 49.87 4.55 27.66
N ALA A 297 49.21 3.84 26.72
CA ALA A 297 48.06 4.35 25.98
C ALA A 297 46.79 3.62 26.45
N GLU A 298 46.13 4.21 27.44
CA GLU A 298 44.81 3.81 27.94
C GLU A 298 43.70 4.46 27.07
N ALA A 299 42.62 3.70 26.86
CA ALA A 299 41.49 4.04 25.99
C ALA A 299 40.63 5.21 26.52
N PRO A 300 39.91 5.95 25.66
CA PRO A 300 38.94 6.94 26.13
C PRO A 300 37.54 6.33 26.32
N ASP A 301 37.05 6.40 27.56
CA ASP A 301 35.62 6.27 27.93
C ASP A 301 34.88 7.60 27.65
N PRO A 302 33.71 7.60 26.99
CA PRO A 302 32.96 8.80 26.69
C PRO A 302 31.87 9.05 27.74
N ARG A 303 32.08 9.97 28.70
CA ARG A 303 30.97 10.54 29.51
C ARG A 303 31.22 11.97 30.00
N GLY A 304 30.64 12.91 29.26
CA GLY A 304 29.80 13.98 29.81
C GLY A 304 30.45 15.26 30.35
N SER A 305 30.14 16.40 29.73
CA SER A 305 29.36 17.45 30.41
C SER A 305 29.08 18.66 29.51
N LYS A 306 27.78 18.95 29.38
CA LYS A 306 27.13 20.26 29.52
C LYS A 306 28.03 21.49 29.43
N ARG A 307 27.76 22.34 28.43
CA ARG A 307 27.51 23.76 28.71
C ARG A 307 26.68 24.42 27.61
N ALA A 308 25.61 25.06 28.08
CA ALA A 308 24.75 25.95 27.35
C ALA A 308 25.53 27.16 26.80
N ARG A 309 25.12 27.64 25.63
CA ARG A 309 25.13 29.08 25.32
C ARG A 309 24.06 29.38 24.28
N GLN A 310 23.12 30.22 24.71
CA GLN A 310 22.25 31.02 23.88
C GLN A 310 23.11 31.94 23.01
N SER A 311 22.72 32.11 21.75
CA SER A 311 22.91 33.35 21.02
C SER A 311 21.83 33.42 19.95
N GLU A 312 20.86 34.30 20.21
CA GLU A 312 20.09 34.97 19.18
C GLU A 312 21.06 35.65 18.21
N GLU A 313 20.84 35.52 16.91
CA GLU A 313 21.21 36.59 15.98
C GLU A 313 20.28 36.58 14.75
N ARG A 314 19.58 37.70 14.62
CA ARG A 314 18.89 38.18 13.43
C ARG A 314 19.88 38.34 12.27
N SER A 315 19.44 37.99 11.06
CA SER A 315 19.83 38.63 9.78
C SER A 315 18.80 38.12 8.75
N GLN A 316 17.82 38.86 8.24
CA GLN A 316 17.91 40.06 7.38
C GLN A 316 18.98 39.97 6.29
N SER A 317 18.56 39.52 5.11
CA SER A 317 19.16 39.77 3.79
C SER A 317 18.02 39.53 2.78
N SER A 318 17.45 40.54 2.12
CA SER A 318 17.97 41.51 1.14
C SER A 318 17.40 41.16 -0.23
N GLU A 319 16.53 42.04 -0.71
CA GLU A 319 16.06 42.12 -2.09
C GLU A 319 17.24 42.15 -3.05
N VAL A 320 17.20 41.33 -4.10
CA VAL A 320 17.97 41.56 -5.33
C VAL A 320 17.01 41.43 -6.50
N ALA A 321 16.62 42.60 -7.01
CA ALA A 321 16.02 42.77 -8.31
C ALA A 321 17.08 42.58 -9.40
N GLY A 322 16.75 41.79 -10.41
CA GLY A 322 17.46 41.68 -11.69
C GLY A 322 16.70 40.69 -12.57
N GLY A 323 16.12 41.03 -13.70
CA GLY A 323 16.59 41.98 -14.70
C GLY A 323 16.99 41.21 -15.95
N GLY A 324 15.98 40.72 -16.68
CA GLY A 324 15.93 40.39 -18.12
C GLY A 324 17.11 39.74 -18.84
N LYS A 325 16.81 38.65 -19.57
CA LYS A 325 17.25 38.47 -20.97
C LYS A 325 16.47 37.33 -21.65
N LYS A 326 15.76 37.68 -22.73
CA LYS A 326 15.17 36.75 -23.71
C LYS A 326 16.27 36.11 -24.57
N PRO A 327 16.19 34.83 -24.95
CA PRO A 327 16.93 34.31 -26.08
C PRO A 327 16.15 34.47 -27.39
N LYS A 328 16.86 34.95 -28.41
CA LYS A 328 16.45 35.06 -29.81
C LYS A 328 16.43 33.68 -30.47
N THR A 329 15.30 33.34 -31.07
CA THR A 329 15.14 32.29 -32.07
C THR A 329 15.91 32.66 -33.33
N LYS A 330 16.72 31.74 -33.86
CA LYS A 330 17.36 31.84 -35.17
C LYS A 330 16.86 30.68 -36.03
N GLU A 331 16.06 31.02 -37.05
CA GLU A 331 15.75 30.17 -38.18
C GLU A 331 17.02 29.88 -38.99
N GLY A 332 17.17 28.64 -39.45
CA GLY A 332 18.24 28.19 -40.32
C GLY A 332 17.74 27.06 -41.21
N LYS A 333 17.63 27.38 -42.50
CA LYS A 333 17.15 26.59 -43.64
C LYS A 333 18.07 25.42 -44.04
N ASP A 334 17.41 24.42 -44.63
CA ASP A 334 17.76 23.59 -45.79
C ASP A 334 19.16 22.99 -45.90
N ASN A 335 19.25 21.66 -45.82
CA ASN A 335 20.19 20.91 -46.65
C ASN A 335 19.68 19.48 -46.93
N GLU A 336 19.57 19.13 -48.22
CA GLU A 336 19.19 17.83 -48.74
C GLU A 336 20.41 16.92 -48.95
N GLN A 337 20.13 15.60 -48.92
CA GLN A 337 20.78 14.50 -49.66
C GLN A 337 22.05 13.81 -49.07
N PRO A 338 22.37 12.55 -49.47
CA PRO A 338 21.75 11.30 -49.01
C PRO A 338 22.79 10.24 -48.54
N GLY A 339 22.38 9.12 -47.92
CA GLY A 339 23.36 8.07 -47.58
C GLY A 339 22.86 6.87 -46.79
N ASN A 340 22.12 6.02 -47.49
CA ASN A 340 21.83 4.59 -47.27
C ASN A 340 22.75 3.80 -46.30
N ALA A 341 22.16 3.18 -45.25
CA ALA A 341 22.68 1.97 -44.61
C ALA A 341 21.51 1.12 -44.06
N GLN A 342 21.40 -0.08 -44.61
CA GLN A 342 20.46 -1.18 -44.35
C GLN A 342 20.45 -1.56 -42.85
N SER A 343 19.34 -1.53 -42.12
CA SER A 343 18.18 -2.44 -42.10
C SER A 343 18.48 -3.87 -41.61
N GLU A 344 18.63 -4.04 -40.30
CA GLU A 344 18.36 -5.29 -39.56
C GLU A 344 17.22 -5.06 -38.53
N ALA A 345 16.05 -4.67 -39.06
CA ALA A 345 14.80 -4.60 -38.32
C ALA A 345 13.74 -5.34 -39.14
N ALA A 346 13.66 -6.65 -38.97
CA ALA A 346 12.57 -7.48 -39.50
C ALA A 346 12.61 -8.85 -38.83
N ARG A 347 11.98 -8.96 -37.66
CA ARG A 347 11.36 -10.18 -37.09
C ARG A 347 10.71 -9.85 -35.75
N ASP A 348 9.67 -9.01 -35.81
CA ASP A 348 8.62 -8.99 -34.78
C ASP A 348 7.29 -8.56 -35.43
N GLU A 349 6.87 -9.33 -36.42
CA GLU A 349 5.57 -9.17 -37.08
C GLU A 349 4.82 -10.49 -36.87
N GLY A 350 3.94 -10.57 -35.87
CA GLY A 350 3.11 -11.77 -35.69
C GLY A 350 2.28 -11.95 -34.42
N MET A 351 2.14 -10.95 -33.55
CA MET A 351 1.32 -11.07 -32.31
C MET A 351 0.51 -9.80 -31.98
N GLY A 352 0.16 -9.01 -33.00
CA GLY A 352 -0.21 -7.60 -32.85
C GLY A 352 -1.69 -7.22 -32.82
N ASP A 353 -2.64 -8.12 -32.52
CA ASP A 353 -4.09 -7.80 -32.63
C ASP A 353 -4.97 -8.20 -31.42
N ASP A 354 -4.40 -8.64 -30.30
CA ASP A 354 -5.18 -9.18 -29.17
C ASP A 354 -5.39 -8.21 -27.99
N GLU A 355 -5.19 -6.91 -28.19
CA GLU A 355 -5.51 -5.89 -27.19
C GLU A 355 -6.71 -5.05 -27.61
N ASP A 356 -7.65 -4.86 -26.69
CA ASP A 356 -8.66 -3.82 -26.83
C ASP A 356 -8.06 -2.49 -26.35
N THR A 357 -8.41 -1.41 -27.04
CA THR A 357 -8.03 -0.04 -26.67
C THR A 357 -9.26 0.85 -26.61
N LEU A 358 -9.29 1.77 -25.64
CA LEU A 358 -10.30 2.81 -25.51
C LEU A 358 -9.62 4.14 -25.21
N GLU A 359 -9.90 5.16 -26.02
CA GLU A 359 -9.45 6.52 -25.78
C GLU A 359 -10.67 7.46 -25.71
N LEU A 360 -10.80 8.21 -24.61
CA LEU A 360 -11.90 9.14 -24.41
C LEU A 360 -11.47 10.40 -23.65
N ASN A 361 -12.27 11.46 -23.77
CA ASN A 361 -12.15 12.64 -22.93
C ASN A 361 -13.17 12.55 -21.79
N VAL A 362 -12.70 12.51 -20.55
CA VAL A 362 -13.50 12.50 -19.33
C VAL A 362 -13.64 13.94 -18.82
N ARG A 363 -14.89 14.42 -18.72
CA ARG A 363 -15.20 15.79 -18.28
C ARG A 363 -15.88 15.80 -16.91
N LEU A 364 -15.35 16.59 -15.99
CA LEU A 364 -15.94 16.87 -14.67
C LEU A 364 -16.53 18.30 -14.68
N PRO A 365 -17.87 18.45 -14.80
CA PRO A 365 -18.51 19.76 -14.85
C PRO A 365 -18.49 20.47 -13.49
N ASP A 366 -18.40 21.81 -13.54
CA ASP A 366 -18.36 22.70 -12.38
C ASP A 366 -17.25 22.33 -11.37
N PHE A 367 -16.14 21.80 -11.88
CA PHE A 367 -15.04 21.29 -11.05
C PHE A 367 -14.47 22.40 -10.18
N GLU A 368 -14.20 23.58 -10.72
CA GLU A 368 -13.63 24.71 -9.98
C GLU A 368 -14.49 25.08 -8.75
N ALA A 369 -15.81 25.17 -8.94
CA ALA A 369 -16.75 25.51 -7.87
C ALA A 369 -16.82 24.44 -6.78
N LYS A 370 -16.72 23.16 -7.15
CA LYS A 370 -16.69 22.03 -6.22
C LYS A 370 -15.36 21.98 -5.46
N ALA A 371 -14.24 22.04 -6.18
CA ALA A 371 -12.89 21.93 -5.67
C ALA A 371 -12.55 23.02 -4.64
N THR A 372 -13.03 24.26 -4.85
CA THR A 372 -12.77 25.39 -3.94
C THR A 372 -13.35 25.17 -2.54
N ARG A 373 -14.37 24.32 -2.41
CA ARG A 373 -15.04 24.02 -1.12
C ARG A 373 -14.55 22.73 -0.47
N MET A 374 -13.72 21.97 -1.18
CA MET A 374 -13.22 20.68 -0.70
C MET A 374 -12.02 20.88 0.22
N GLN A 375 -11.96 20.05 1.24
CA GLN A 375 -10.77 19.90 2.08
C GLN A 375 -9.92 18.74 1.54
N LYS A 376 -8.71 18.57 2.08
CA LYS A 376 -7.90 17.36 1.86
C LYS A 376 -8.75 16.11 2.13
N ASP A 377 -8.54 15.03 1.37
CA ASP A 377 -9.39 13.83 1.30
C ASP A 377 -10.78 14.00 0.66
N GLY A 378 -11.17 15.22 0.28
CA GLY A 378 -12.36 15.45 -0.53
C GLY A 378 -12.08 15.21 -2.01
N PHE A 379 -12.92 14.42 -2.68
CA PHE A 379 -12.78 14.12 -4.11
C PHE A 379 -14.02 14.46 -4.93
N VAL A 380 -13.81 14.68 -6.23
CA VAL A 380 -14.84 14.75 -7.25
C VAL A 380 -14.74 13.50 -8.12
N GLU A 381 -15.84 12.76 -8.22
CA GLU A 381 -15.96 11.60 -9.10
C GLU A 381 -16.42 12.04 -10.51
N SER A 382 -15.79 11.46 -11.55
CA SER A 382 -16.25 11.62 -12.94
C SER A 382 -17.48 10.74 -13.23
N PRO A 383 -18.25 11.04 -14.30
CA PRO A 383 -19.19 10.07 -14.85
C PRO A 383 -18.46 8.75 -15.19
N PRO A 384 -19.11 7.59 -14.98
CA PRO A 384 -18.51 6.31 -15.32
C PRO A 384 -18.47 6.12 -16.84
N PHE A 385 -17.44 5.41 -17.31
CA PHE A 385 -17.26 4.98 -18.69
C PHE A 385 -16.99 3.48 -18.74
N VAL A 386 -17.28 2.84 -19.87
CA VAL A 386 -17.23 1.37 -20.02
C VAL A 386 -16.04 0.97 -20.87
N PHE A 387 -15.28 -0.02 -20.41
CA PHE A 387 -14.20 -0.68 -21.15
C PHE A 387 -14.25 -2.19 -20.89
N GLN A 388 -14.28 -3.00 -21.95
CA GLN A 388 -14.43 -4.47 -21.87
C GLN A 388 -15.58 -4.90 -20.95
N ASP A 389 -16.76 -4.29 -21.13
CA ASP A 389 -17.98 -4.56 -20.34
C ASP A 389 -17.90 -4.22 -18.83
N HIS A 390 -16.81 -3.62 -18.37
CA HIS A 390 -16.63 -3.15 -17.00
C HIS A 390 -16.68 -1.62 -16.92
N ARG A 391 -17.24 -1.09 -15.83
CA ARG A 391 -17.32 0.36 -15.59
C ARG A 391 -16.13 0.87 -14.81
N PHE A 392 -15.54 1.95 -15.31
CA PHE A 392 -14.45 2.70 -14.71
C PHE A 392 -14.86 4.16 -14.52
N PHE A 393 -14.15 4.89 -13.66
CA PHE A 393 -14.31 6.32 -13.45
C PHE A 393 -13.02 6.91 -12.87
N LEU A 394 -12.90 8.24 -12.88
CA LEU A 394 -11.80 8.96 -12.23
C LEU A 394 -12.26 9.53 -10.89
N GLU A 395 -11.42 9.38 -9.87
CA GLU A 395 -11.50 10.11 -8.60
C GLU A 395 -10.41 11.19 -8.57
N VAL A 396 -10.82 12.44 -8.43
CA VAL A 396 -9.90 13.59 -8.42
C VAL A 396 -9.97 14.28 -7.06
N TYR A 397 -8.85 14.30 -6.34
CA TYR A 397 -8.70 14.94 -5.03
C TYR A 397 -8.03 16.31 -5.21
N PRO A 398 -8.78 17.43 -5.25
CA PRO A 398 -8.21 18.71 -5.64
C PRO A 398 -7.17 19.25 -4.65
N GLN A 399 -7.32 18.89 -3.37
CA GLN A 399 -6.40 19.24 -2.27
C GLN A 399 -5.51 18.06 -1.86
N GLY A 400 -5.48 17.01 -2.67
CA GLY A 400 -4.78 15.76 -2.39
C GLY A 400 -5.55 14.84 -1.44
N ASP A 401 -5.22 13.57 -1.48
CA ASP A 401 -5.64 12.59 -0.47
C ASP A 401 -4.78 12.67 0.80
N SER A 402 -4.98 11.73 1.73
CA SER A 402 -4.29 11.69 3.02
C SER A 402 -2.78 11.44 2.91
N HIS A 403 -2.29 10.97 1.76
CA HIS A 403 -0.89 10.66 1.50
C HIS A 403 -0.20 11.70 0.62
N ALA A 404 -0.97 12.50 -0.12
CA ALA A 404 -0.50 13.62 -0.91
C ALA A 404 0.24 14.67 -0.07
N ARG A 405 1.29 15.25 -0.65
CA ARG A 405 1.98 16.42 -0.07
C ARG A 405 1.06 17.63 -0.10
N ASP A 406 1.26 18.54 0.85
CA ASP A 406 0.45 19.74 0.92
C ASP A 406 0.57 20.58 -0.37
N GLY A 407 -0.59 20.96 -0.92
CA GLY A 407 -0.68 21.68 -2.20
C GLY A 407 -0.54 20.81 -3.45
N GLN A 408 -0.49 19.49 -3.32
CA GLN A 408 -0.60 18.56 -4.44
C GLN A 408 -2.02 18.00 -4.55
N ALA A 409 -2.45 17.74 -5.77
CA ALA A 409 -3.66 17.03 -6.10
C ALA A 409 -3.36 15.57 -6.44
N SER A 410 -4.32 14.70 -6.20
CA SER A 410 -4.24 13.27 -6.50
C SER A 410 -5.29 12.89 -7.53
N VAL A 411 -4.97 11.94 -8.41
CA VAL A 411 -5.90 11.42 -9.42
C VAL A 411 -5.79 9.90 -9.44
N TYR A 412 -6.94 9.23 -9.38
CA TYR A 412 -7.04 7.77 -9.40
C TYR A 412 -8.02 7.32 -10.48
N LEU A 413 -7.64 6.25 -11.20
CA LEU A 413 -8.54 5.47 -12.02
C LEU A 413 -9.14 4.36 -11.14
N CYS A 414 -10.46 4.33 -11.01
CA CYS A 414 -11.18 3.40 -10.16
C CYS A 414 -12.14 2.54 -10.98
N ARG A 415 -12.38 1.30 -10.55
CA ARG A 415 -13.39 0.40 -11.14
C ARG A 415 -14.67 0.42 -10.29
N LYS A 416 -15.84 0.32 -10.92
CA LYS A 416 -17.12 0.11 -10.20
C LYS A 416 -17.55 -1.35 -10.14
N ASP A 417 -17.10 -2.13 -11.10
CA ASP A 417 -17.43 -3.55 -11.22
C ASP A 417 -16.22 -4.39 -10.83
N GLU A 418 -16.47 -5.61 -10.34
CA GLU A 418 -15.41 -6.59 -10.15
C GLU A 418 -14.90 -7.02 -11.53
N CYS A 419 -13.60 -6.87 -11.75
CA CYS A 419 -12.91 -7.22 -12.99
C CYS A 419 -11.53 -7.78 -12.65
N LYS A 420 -10.98 -8.66 -13.50
CA LYS A 420 -9.69 -9.31 -13.23
C LYS A 420 -8.73 -9.08 -14.38
N GLY A 421 -7.46 -9.36 -14.13
CA GLY A 421 -6.40 -9.25 -15.13
C GLY A 421 -5.71 -7.89 -15.12
N THR A 422 -5.02 -7.60 -16.21
CA THR A 422 -4.11 -6.45 -16.29
C THR A 422 -4.67 -5.35 -17.19
N LEU A 423 -4.60 -4.11 -16.73
CA LEU A 423 -5.03 -2.92 -17.45
C LEU A 423 -3.86 -1.94 -17.57
N HIS A 424 -3.46 -1.62 -18.79
CA HIS A 424 -2.58 -0.49 -19.05
C HIS A 424 -3.43 0.77 -19.18
N TYR A 425 -3.04 1.85 -18.53
CA TYR A 425 -3.76 3.11 -18.63
C TYR A 425 -2.81 4.30 -18.76
N ASN A 426 -3.30 5.36 -19.40
CA ASN A 426 -2.70 6.69 -19.44
C ASN A 426 -3.80 7.73 -19.18
N VAL A 427 -3.55 8.64 -18.24
CA VAL A 427 -4.43 9.77 -17.92
C VAL A 427 -3.63 11.07 -18.09
N GLU A 428 -4.10 11.92 -18.99
CA GLU A 428 -3.49 13.22 -19.31
C GLU A 428 -4.44 14.35 -18.93
N LEU A 429 -3.94 15.35 -18.21
CA LEU A 429 -4.70 16.55 -17.88
C LEU A 429 -4.80 17.48 -19.09
N CYS A 430 -6.01 17.74 -19.58
CA CYS A 430 -6.21 18.71 -20.66
C CYS A 430 -5.97 20.14 -20.15
N ASN A 431 -5.34 20.98 -20.98
CA ASN A 431 -4.89 22.34 -20.62
C ASN A 431 -3.87 22.38 -19.46
N GLY A 432 -3.15 21.28 -19.23
CA GLY A 432 -2.00 21.17 -18.33
C GLY A 432 -0.90 20.32 -18.95
N GLU A 433 0.19 20.12 -18.20
CA GLU A 433 1.36 19.33 -18.63
C GLU A 433 1.45 17.97 -17.92
N SER A 434 0.55 17.68 -16.99
CA SER A 434 0.58 16.47 -16.17
C SER A 434 0.00 15.26 -16.89
N THR A 435 0.72 14.15 -16.83
CA THR A 435 0.34 12.85 -17.37
C THR A 435 0.77 11.76 -16.38
N MET A 436 -0.03 10.72 -16.26
CA MET A 436 0.33 9.50 -15.54
C MET A 436 0.01 8.29 -16.40
N SER A 437 0.92 7.32 -16.44
CA SER A 437 0.71 6.06 -17.14
C SER A 437 1.28 4.91 -16.32
N ASP A 438 0.53 3.84 -16.16
CA ASP A 438 0.99 2.65 -15.45
C ASP A 438 0.26 1.39 -15.92
N THR A 439 0.72 0.25 -15.43
CA THR A 439 0.09 -1.06 -15.56
C THR A 439 -0.56 -1.42 -14.23
N TRP A 440 -1.87 -1.56 -14.23
CA TRP A 440 -2.65 -1.89 -13.05
C TRP A 440 -3.12 -3.35 -13.09
N ASP A 441 -2.72 -4.12 -12.09
CA ASP A 441 -3.31 -5.43 -11.80
C ASP A 441 -4.65 -5.24 -11.09
N LEU A 442 -5.74 -5.51 -11.81
CA LEU A 442 -7.11 -5.31 -11.34
C LEU A 442 -7.46 -6.24 -10.17
N ASP A 443 -6.68 -7.28 -9.89
CA ASP A 443 -6.92 -8.16 -8.74
C ASP A 443 -6.41 -7.56 -7.42
N GLU A 444 -5.49 -6.59 -7.45
CA GLU A 444 -4.82 -6.09 -6.24
C GLU A 444 -5.59 -4.98 -5.49
N SER A 445 -6.35 -4.13 -6.18
CA SER A 445 -6.96 -2.92 -5.58
C SER A 445 -8.27 -2.46 -6.23
N TYR A 446 -8.95 -1.49 -5.60
CA TYR A 446 -10.15 -0.83 -6.13
C TYR A 446 -9.83 0.30 -7.13
N GLY A 447 -8.68 0.96 -6.95
CA GLY A 447 -8.20 2.02 -7.82
C GLY A 447 -6.68 2.06 -7.84
N TRP A 448 -6.13 2.69 -8.88
CA TRP A 448 -4.71 2.94 -9.05
C TRP A 448 -4.48 4.32 -9.67
N GLY A 449 -3.40 5.00 -9.28
CA GLY A 449 -3.20 6.40 -9.64
C GLY A 449 -2.00 7.02 -8.93
N GLU A 450 -1.96 8.35 -8.94
CA GLU A 450 -0.82 9.10 -8.42
C GLU A 450 -1.23 10.06 -7.30
N GLU A 451 -0.67 9.84 -6.10
CA GLU A 451 -0.89 10.64 -4.89
C GLU A 451 -0.48 12.11 -5.10
N ASN A 452 0.52 12.38 -5.94
CA ASN A 452 1.05 13.73 -6.22
C ASN A 452 1.07 14.02 -7.73
N PHE A 453 -0.07 13.80 -8.39
CA PHE A 453 -0.22 13.91 -9.84
C PHE A 453 0.16 15.30 -10.39
N CYS A 454 -0.29 16.37 -9.72
CA CYS A 454 0.08 17.74 -10.05
C CYS A 454 -0.13 18.69 -8.86
N SER A 455 0.26 19.96 -8.98
CA SER A 455 -0.11 20.94 -7.96
C SER A 455 -1.61 21.25 -8.02
N SER A 456 -2.22 21.48 -6.85
CA SER A 456 -3.63 21.89 -6.76
C SER A 456 -3.90 23.16 -7.58
N GLU A 457 -2.94 24.08 -7.66
CA GLU A 457 -3.04 25.28 -8.48
C GLU A 457 -3.06 24.97 -9.99
N ALA A 458 -2.22 24.04 -10.48
CA ALA A 458 -2.21 23.64 -11.88
C ALA A 458 -3.55 22.99 -12.28
N LEU A 459 -4.13 22.16 -11.40
CA LEU A 459 -5.44 21.56 -11.61
C LEU A 459 -6.55 22.62 -11.75
N MET A 460 -6.53 23.64 -10.88
CA MET A 460 -7.49 24.74 -10.93
C MET A 460 -7.27 25.66 -12.14
N PHE A 461 -6.02 25.88 -12.55
CA PHE A 461 -5.69 26.62 -13.76
C PHE A 461 -6.23 25.91 -15.01
N ALA A 462 -6.02 24.60 -15.11
CA ALA A 462 -6.56 23.77 -16.20
C ALA A 462 -8.09 23.83 -16.26
N ALA A 463 -8.77 23.80 -15.11
CA ALA A 463 -10.22 23.92 -15.05
C ALA A 463 -10.72 25.30 -15.56
N ARG A 464 -10.07 26.40 -15.13
CA ARG A 464 -10.41 27.77 -15.54
C ARG A 464 -10.22 28.03 -17.02
N ALA A 465 -9.35 27.28 -17.68
CA ALA A 465 -9.12 27.37 -19.11
C ALA A 465 -10.30 26.80 -19.94
N THR A 466 -11.24 26.09 -19.32
CA THR A 466 -12.42 25.55 -20.01
C THR A 466 -13.70 26.34 -19.72
N GLU A 467 -14.71 26.12 -20.54
CA GLU A 467 -16.03 26.70 -20.30
C GLU A 467 -16.64 26.20 -18.98
N ARG A 468 -17.06 27.16 -18.14
CA ARG A 468 -17.71 26.93 -16.83
C ARG A 468 -16.82 26.24 -15.80
N GLY A 469 -15.49 26.35 -15.92
CA GLY A 469 -14.58 25.81 -14.91
C GLY A 469 -14.62 24.27 -14.83
N ALA A 470 -14.85 23.60 -15.96
CA ALA A 470 -14.85 22.14 -16.03
C ALA A 470 -13.42 21.61 -16.09
N LEU A 471 -13.17 20.46 -15.49
CA LEU A 471 -11.88 19.79 -15.61
C LEU A 471 -12.01 18.67 -16.64
N GLU A 472 -11.03 18.56 -17.54
CA GLU A 472 -11.03 17.57 -18.61
C GLU A 472 -9.75 16.74 -18.56
N PHE A 473 -9.90 15.43 -18.71
CA PHE A 473 -8.80 14.48 -18.83
C PHE A 473 -8.95 13.70 -20.13
N ARG A 474 -7.83 13.41 -20.79
CA ARG A 474 -7.77 12.38 -21.83
C ARG A 474 -7.35 11.07 -21.18
N VAL A 475 -8.18 10.05 -21.31
CA VAL A 475 -7.96 8.73 -20.73
C VAL A 475 -7.79 7.74 -21.86
N LYS A 476 -6.69 6.99 -21.85
CA LYS A 476 -6.45 5.85 -22.74
C LYS A 476 -6.30 4.59 -21.90
N LEU A 477 -7.09 3.57 -22.23
CA LEU A 477 -7.05 2.23 -21.64
C LEU A 477 -6.64 1.22 -22.70
N SER A 478 -5.84 0.23 -22.31
CA SER A 478 -5.52 -0.95 -23.12
C SER A 478 -5.43 -2.21 -22.27
N ALA A 479 -6.03 -3.30 -22.74
CA ALA A 479 -5.97 -4.59 -22.06
C ALA A 479 -6.11 -5.75 -23.05
N PRO A 480 -5.55 -6.94 -22.74
CA PRO A 480 -5.78 -8.14 -23.54
C PRO A 480 -7.27 -8.47 -23.66
N LYS A 481 -7.72 -8.95 -24.83
CA LYS A 481 -9.11 -9.38 -25.06
C LYS A 481 -9.53 -10.52 -24.15
N SER A 482 -8.58 -11.34 -23.68
CA SER A 482 -8.81 -12.42 -22.72
C SER A 482 -9.40 -11.94 -21.40
N ASN A 483 -9.24 -10.66 -21.04
CA ASN A 483 -9.86 -10.10 -19.84
C ASN A 483 -11.39 -10.11 -19.90
N ARG A 484 -12.01 -10.11 -21.10
CA ARG A 484 -13.48 -10.21 -21.25
C ARG A 484 -14.02 -11.57 -20.81
N GLU A 485 -13.27 -12.63 -21.08
CA GLU A 485 -13.72 -14.02 -20.91
C GLU A 485 -13.69 -14.50 -19.45
N GLY A 486 -12.99 -13.77 -18.57
CA GLY A 486 -12.84 -14.11 -17.16
C GLY A 486 -13.90 -13.51 -16.22
N SER A 487 -14.97 -12.90 -16.77
CA SER A 487 -16.03 -12.22 -16.00
C SER A 487 -17.18 -13.11 -15.57
#